data_AF-A0A6I1K435-F1
#
_entry.id   AF-A0A6I1K435-F1
#
_cell.length_a   1.000
_cell.length_b   1.000
_cell.length_c   1.000
_cell.angle_alpha   90.00
_cell.angle_beta   90.00
_cell.angle_gamma   90.00
#
_symmetry.space_group_name_H-M   'P 1'
#
loop_
_entity.id
_entity.type
_entity.pdbx_description
1 polymer ?
#
loop_
_entity_poly.entity_id
_entity_poly.type
_entity_poly.pdbx_seq_one_letter_code
_entity_poly.pdbx_strand_id
1 'polypeptide(L)'
;MTTFRPDRRLVLRTGIVAGLGLAMAGCETLQDIPAMFERRGPPIAGERRPVFPEGVPGIDRSIQQPANSPVGAAPPPAEPPPPQAPARGR
;
A
#
# COMPACT_ATOMS: atom_id res chain seq x y z
N MET A 1 47.51 -29.75 -10.61
CA MET A 1 46.28 -29.48 -9.81
C MET A 1 46.71 -28.98 -8.45
N THR A 2 46.62 -27.68 -8.19
CA THR A 2 46.95 -27.09 -6.88
C THR A 2 45.68 -27.07 -6.03
N THR A 3 45.66 -27.85 -4.95
CA THR A 3 44.57 -27.90 -3.98
C THR A 3 44.61 -26.65 -3.10
N PHE A 4 43.58 -25.81 -3.21
CA PHE A 4 43.42 -24.64 -2.35
C PHE A 4 42.91 -25.11 -0.98
N ARG A 5 43.71 -24.89 0.08
CA ARG A 5 43.27 -25.12 1.47
C ARG A 5 43.00 -23.75 2.10
N PRO A 6 41.74 -23.38 2.33
CA PRO A 6 41.43 -22.08 2.91
C PRO A 6 41.91 -22.03 4.37
N ASP A 7 42.59 -20.94 4.72
CA ASP A 7 42.98 -20.65 6.10
C ASP A 7 41.72 -20.48 6.97
N ARG A 8 41.70 -21.09 8.16
CA ARG A 8 40.63 -20.94 9.15
C ARG A 8 40.33 -19.47 9.45
N ARG A 9 41.35 -18.60 9.46
CA ARG A 9 41.17 -17.14 9.65
C ARG A 9 40.45 -16.49 8.48
N LEU A 10 40.73 -16.94 7.27
CA LEU A 10 40.05 -16.47 6.06
C LEU A 10 38.57 -16.88 6.12
N VAL A 11 38.28 -18.15 6.42
CA VAL A 11 36.90 -18.66 6.55
C VAL A 11 36.11 -17.90 7.61
N LEU A 12 36.71 -17.62 8.77
CA LEU A 12 36.04 -16.90 9.85
C LEU A 12 35.72 -15.45 9.43
N ARG A 13 36.67 -14.77 8.78
CA ARG A 13 36.48 -13.38 8.32
C ARG A 13 35.44 -13.29 7.22
N THR A 14 35.49 -14.20 6.24
CA THR A 14 34.49 -14.25 5.17
C THR A 14 33.11 -14.58 5.72
N GLY A 15 33.02 -15.46 6.72
CA GLY A 15 31.76 -15.77 7.41
C GLY A 15 31.16 -14.57 8.12
N ILE A 16 31.97 -13.79 8.83
CA ILE A 16 31.51 -12.57 9.51
C ILE A 16 31.02 -11.52 8.50
N VAL A 17 31.79 -11.27 7.44
CA VAL A 17 31.41 -10.29 6.39
C VAL A 17 30.14 -10.74 5.66
N ALA A 18 30.05 -12.01 5.30
CA ALA A 18 28.85 -12.56 4.66
C ALA A 18 27.62 -12.51 5.58
N GLY A 19 27.79 -12.86 6.86
CA GLY A 19 26.71 -12.80 7.84
C GLY A 19 26.20 -11.38 8.07
N LEU A 20 27.10 -10.39 8.17
CA LEU A 20 26.72 -8.99 8.34
C LEU A 20 26.01 -8.43 7.09
N GLY A 21 26.49 -8.80 5.90
CA GLY A 21 25.84 -8.44 4.63
C GLY A 21 24.43 -9.02 4.50
N LEU A 22 24.25 -10.28 4.91
CA LEU A 22 22.93 -10.94 4.90
C LEU A 22 21.97 -10.30 5.91
N ALA A 23 22.46 -9.95 7.11
CA ALA A 23 21.65 -9.28 8.12
C ALA A 23 21.16 -7.90 7.66
N MET A 24 22.02 -7.11 7.00
CA MET A 24 21.65 -5.81 6.43
C MET A 24 20.67 -5.93 5.25
N ALA A 25 20.90 -6.89 4.33
CA ALA A 25 19.96 -7.14 3.23
C ALA A 25 18.61 -7.72 3.71
N GLY A 26 18.61 -8.41 4.85
CA GLY A 26 17.43 -9.03 5.44
C GLY A 26 16.45 -8.05 6.08
N CYS A 27 16.86 -6.84 6.47
CA CYS A 27 15.98 -5.90 7.19
C CYS A 27 14.76 -5.43 6.39
N GLU A 28 14.88 -5.23 5.08
CA GLU A 28 13.74 -4.90 4.21
C GLU A 28 12.96 -6.17 3.83
N THR A 29 13.66 -7.26 3.54
CA THR A 29 13.05 -8.51 3.08
C THR A 29 12.19 -9.19 4.14
N LEU A 30 12.47 -8.97 5.44
CA LEU A 30 11.71 -9.58 6.54
C LEU A 30 10.31 -8.97 6.72
N GLN A 31 10.06 -7.76 6.21
CA GLN A 31 8.77 -7.08 6.35
C GLN A 31 7.64 -7.77 5.56
N ASP A 32 7.98 -8.44 4.45
CA ASP A 32 7.03 -9.15 3.58
C ASP A 32 6.82 -10.64 3.94
N ILE A 33 7.61 -11.17 4.86
CA ILE A 33 7.45 -12.55 5.36
C ILE A 33 6.05 -12.82 5.91
N PRO A 34 5.43 -11.97 6.75
CA PRO A 34 4.06 -12.20 7.18
C PRO A 34 3.08 -12.27 6.01
N ALA A 35 3.27 -11.50 4.93
CA ALA A 35 2.42 -11.55 3.74
C ALA A 35 2.54 -12.87 2.97
N MET A 36 3.70 -13.55 3.02
CA MET A 36 3.87 -14.88 2.40
C MET A 36 3.10 -15.99 3.13
N PHE A 37 2.82 -15.82 4.42
CA PHE A 37 2.11 -16.81 5.25
C PHE A 37 0.67 -16.39 5.57
N GLU A 38 0.30 -15.13 5.34
CA GLU A 38 -1.08 -14.65 5.38
C GLU A 38 -1.90 -15.27 4.26
N ARG A 39 -2.53 -16.40 4.58
CA ARG A 39 -3.65 -16.91 3.79
C ARG A 39 -4.83 -15.96 3.97
N ARG A 40 -4.93 -14.94 3.11
CA ARG A 40 -6.16 -14.17 2.98
C ARG A 40 -7.27 -15.16 2.63
N GLY A 41 -8.26 -15.27 3.52
CA GLY A 41 -9.43 -16.08 3.26
C GLY A 41 -10.11 -15.67 1.94
N PRO A 42 -10.93 -16.55 1.35
CA PRO A 42 -11.69 -16.18 0.16
C PRO A 42 -12.48 -14.89 0.42
N PRO A 43 -12.62 -14.01 -0.59
CA PRO A 43 -13.40 -12.79 -0.43
C PRO A 43 -14.80 -13.14 0.06
N ILE A 44 -15.31 -12.35 1.00
CA ILE A 44 -16.67 -12.52 1.52
C ILE A 44 -17.65 -12.49 0.35
N ALA A 45 -18.53 -13.50 0.28
CA ALA A 45 -19.53 -13.59 -0.77
C ALA A 45 -20.52 -12.42 -0.70
N GLY A 46 -20.95 -11.95 -1.87
CA GLY A 46 -21.94 -10.87 -2.00
C GLY A 46 -21.42 -9.65 -2.76
N GLU A 47 -22.35 -8.87 -3.30
CA GLU A 47 -22.03 -7.62 -4.00
C GLU A 47 -21.69 -6.52 -2.99
N ARG A 48 -20.50 -5.94 -3.13
CA ARG A 48 -20.11 -4.75 -2.35
C ARG A 48 -20.80 -3.55 -2.96
N ARG A 49 -21.80 -3.01 -2.26
CA ARG A 49 -22.48 -1.76 -2.63
C ARG A 49 -22.09 -0.65 -1.66
N PRO A 50 -21.92 0.60 -2.13
CA PRO A 50 -21.67 1.71 -1.23
C PRO A 50 -22.87 1.87 -0.29
N VAL A 51 -22.59 1.94 1.02
CA VAL A 51 -23.63 2.18 2.03
C VAL A 51 -24.27 3.56 1.83
N PHE A 52 -23.50 4.50 1.27
CA PHE A 52 -23.94 5.85 0.92
C PHE A 52 -23.63 6.12 -0.55
N PRO A 53 -24.54 5.80 -1.49
CA PRO A 53 -24.33 6.02 -2.93
C PRO A 53 -24.09 7.49 -3.25
N GLU A 54 -24.89 8.36 -2.64
CA GLU A 54 -24.78 9.81 -2.73
C GLU A 54 -23.79 10.41 -1.72
N GLY A 55 -22.99 9.56 -1.06
CA GLY A 55 -21.95 9.92 -0.11
C GLY A 55 -22.45 10.24 1.30
N VAL A 56 -21.48 10.42 2.19
CA VAL A 56 -21.74 10.57 3.62
C VAL A 56 -22.42 11.92 3.90
N PRO A 57 -23.62 11.93 4.48
CA PRO A 57 -24.31 13.17 4.82
C PRO A 57 -23.46 14.08 5.71
N GLY A 58 -23.46 15.38 5.42
CA GLY A 58 -22.73 16.38 6.19
C GLY A 58 -21.22 16.49 5.88
N ILE A 59 -20.71 15.71 4.94
CA ILE A 59 -19.34 15.85 4.44
C ILE A 59 -19.32 16.75 3.21
N ASP A 60 -18.51 17.81 3.28
CA ASP A 60 -18.16 18.61 2.11
C ASP A 60 -17.16 17.86 1.23
N ARG A 61 -17.59 17.51 0.02
CA ARG A 61 -16.79 16.77 -0.97
C ARG A 61 -15.82 17.66 -1.75
N SER A 62 -15.93 18.99 -1.62
CA SER A 62 -15.00 19.94 -2.24
C SER A 62 -13.62 19.95 -1.57
N ILE A 63 -13.53 19.44 -0.35
CA ILE A 63 -12.30 19.39 0.44
C ILE A 63 -11.60 18.04 0.17
N GLN A 64 -10.33 18.09 -0.25
CA GLN A 64 -9.51 16.89 -0.37
C GLN A 64 -9.39 16.20 0.99
N GLN A 65 -9.91 14.97 1.09
CA GLN A 65 -9.82 14.19 2.31
C GLN A 65 -8.40 13.60 2.45
N PRO A 66 -7.68 13.86 3.56
CA PRO A 66 -6.36 13.27 3.76
C PRO A 66 -6.41 11.79 4.20
N ALA A 67 -5.32 11.10 3.89
CA ALA A 67 -4.79 9.85 4.46
C ALA A 67 -5.43 8.49 4.11
N ASN A 68 -6.72 8.38 3.74
CA ASN A 68 -7.34 7.07 3.42
C ASN A 68 -7.82 6.91 1.96
N SER A 69 -7.55 7.88 1.08
CA SER A 69 -7.77 7.71 -0.35
C SER A 69 -6.70 6.77 -0.94
N PRO A 70 -7.06 5.74 -1.72
CA PRO A 70 -6.08 4.96 -2.46
C PRO A 70 -5.18 5.89 -3.27
N VAL A 71 -3.85 5.70 -3.19
CA VAL A 71 -2.90 6.41 -4.06
C VAL A 71 -3.30 6.13 -5.50
N GLY A 72 -3.78 7.14 -6.22
CA GLY A 72 -4.25 7.03 -7.61
C GLY A 72 -5.78 6.93 -7.80
N ALA A 73 -6.60 7.01 -6.74
CA ALA A 73 -8.04 7.23 -6.91
C ALA A 73 -8.26 8.62 -7.49
N ALA A 74 -8.60 8.69 -8.80
CA ALA A 74 -9.05 9.93 -9.41
C ALA A 74 -10.25 10.47 -8.60
N PRO A 75 -10.27 11.77 -8.25
CA PRO A 75 -11.43 12.35 -7.59
C PRO A 75 -12.67 12.05 -8.45
N PRO A 76 -13.81 11.65 -7.84
CA PRO A 76 -15.03 11.47 -8.61
C PRO A 76 -15.34 12.77 -9.36
N PRO A 77 -15.79 12.72 -10.62
CA PRO A 77 -16.11 13.91 -11.40
C PRO A 77 -17.04 14.80 -10.59
N ALA A 78 -16.65 16.06 -10.37
CA ALA A 78 -17.51 17.04 -9.77
C ALA A 78 -18.77 17.16 -10.63
N GLU A 79 -19.93 16.87 -10.05
CA GLU A 79 -21.20 17.05 -10.74
C GLU A 79 -21.37 18.54 -11.08
N PRO A 80 -21.75 18.89 -12.33
CA PRO A 80 -21.91 20.29 -12.71
C PRO A 80 -22.95 20.97 -11.81
N PRO A 81 -22.77 22.27 -11.49
CA PRO A 81 -23.68 22.97 -10.59
C PRO A 81 -25.12 22.91 -11.14
N PRO A 82 -26.13 22.76 -10.26
CA PRO A 82 -27.52 22.67 -10.69
C PRO A 82 -27.90 23.94 -11.46
N PRO A 83 -28.69 23.83 -12.55
CA PRO A 83 -29.10 24.99 -13.34
C PRO A 83 -29.87 25.97 -12.45
N GLN A 84 -29.37 27.21 -12.36
CA GLN A 84 -30.06 28.28 -11.65
C GLN A 84 -31.44 28.47 -12.27
N ALA A 85 -32.49 28.31 -11.46
CA ALA A 85 -33.86 28.62 -11.88
C ALA A 85 -33.96 30.11 -12.24
N PRO A 86 -34.70 30.47 -13.31
CA PRO A 86 -34.75 31.85 -13.77
C PRO A 86 -35.37 32.74 -12.68
N ALA A 87 -34.72 33.88 -12.43
CA ALA A 87 -35.21 34.90 -11.52
C ALA A 87 -36.63 35.33 -11.93
N ARG A 88 -37.63 34.92 -11.16
CA ARG A 88 -38.98 35.48 -11.29
C ARG A 88 -38.94 36.89 -10.73
N GLY A 89 -38.92 37.86 -11.63
CA GLY A 89 -39.02 39.26 -11.30
C GLY A 89 -40.30 39.58 -10.51
N ARG A 90 -40.15 40.51 -9.57
CA ARG A 90 -41.16 41.49 -9.21
C ARG A 90 -40.50 42.69 -8.55
#